data_AF-A0AAV5EU60-F1
#
_entry.id   AF-A0AAV5EU60-F1
#
_cell.length_a   1.000
_cell.length_b   1.000
_cell.length_c   1.000
_cell.angle_alpha   90.00
_cell.angle_beta   90.00
_cell.angle_gamma   90.00
#
_symmetry.space_group_name_H-M   'P 1'
#
loop_
_entity.id
_entity.type
_entity.pdbx_description
1 polymer ?
#
loop_
_entity_poly.entity_id
_entity_poly.type
_entity_poly.pdbx_seq_one_letter_code
_entity_poly.pdbx_strand_id
1 'polypeptide(L)'
;MALPSSASATAPGSAGERWPPLESSPDVFNQFMWSLGVPEDEAEFHDVYGLDEDALEMVPQPVVAVILCFPDPPQVHYTLMRQETFGFARFCRHLGINSWT
;
A
#
# COMPACT_ATOMS: atom_id res chain seq x y z
N MET A 1 13.27 52.82 -3.05
CA MET A 1 13.38 52.38 -1.64
C MET A 1 12.27 51.37 -1.40
N ALA A 2 12.57 50.07 -1.46
CA ALA A 2 11.66 49.02 -1.02
C ALA A 2 12.52 47.99 -0.28
N LEU A 3 12.35 47.98 1.03
CA LEU A 3 12.95 47.03 1.97
C LEU A 3 12.31 45.64 1.79
N PRO A 4 12.98 44.57 2.25
CA PRO A 4 12.71 43.19 1.85
C PRO A 4 11.50 42.62 2.60
N SER A 5 10.59 41.94 1.90
CA SER A 5 9.55 41.15 2.57
C SER A 5 10.11 39.79 2.94
N SER A 6 10.50 39.74 4.20
CA SER A 6 10.94 38.61 5.02
C SER A 6 10.27 37.28 4.69
N ALA A 7 11.09 36.22 4.68
CA ALA A 7 10.65 34.85 4.86
C ALA A 7 9.70 34.77 6.08
N SER A 8 8.46 34.33 5.85
CA SER A 8 7.52 34.01 6.91
C SER A 8 7.73 32.56 7.33
N ALA A 9 8.63 32.37 8.30
CA ALA A 9 8.58 31.22 9.18
C ALA A 9 7.34 31.39 10.09
N THR A 10 6.36 30.50 9.95
CA THR A 10 5.27 30.31 10.93
C THR A 10 5.55 29.03 11.70
N ALA A 11 5.67 29.18 13.03
CA ALA A 11 5.93 28.13 14.01
C ALA A 11 4.62 27.40 14.46
N PRO A 12 4.63 26.56 15.51
CA PRO A 12 4.48 25.10 15.48
C PRO A 12 3.09 24.57 15.94
N GLY A 13 2.55 23.54 15.27
CA GLY A 13 1.38 22.73 15.69
C GLY A 13 0.01 23.43 15.53
N SER A 14 -1.06 22.81 15.04
CA SER A 14 -1.47 21.40 15.21
C SER A 14 -1.79 20.77 13.85
N ALA A 15 -0.79 20.66 12.99
CA ALA A 15 -0.94 19.98 11.70
C ALA A 15 -1.03 18.47 11.99
N GLY A 16 -2.26 17.98 12.15
CA GLY A 16 -2.57 16.57 12.43
C GLY A 16 -1.67 15.67 11.61
N GLU A 17 -0.98 14.76 12.29
CA GLU A 17 0.14 13.96 11.83
C GLU A 17 0.00 13.53 10.36
N ARG A 18 0.54 14.34 9.45
CA ARG A 18 0.46 14.07 8.02
C ARG A 18 1.61 13.15 7.67
N TRP A 19 1.34 11.85 7.76
CA TRP A 19 2.27 10.82 7.32
C TRP A 19 2.61 11.04 5.84
N PRO A 20 3.90 10.99 5.47
CA PRO A 20 4.27 11.05 4.06
C PRO A 20 3.68 9.85 3.31
N PRO A 21 3.34 10.00 2.01
CA PRO A 21 2.92 8.87 1.21
C PRO A 21 4.02 7.82 1.18
N LEU A 22 3.66 6.56 1.42
CA LEU A 22 4.59 5.45 1.38
C LEU A 22 4.76 4.99 -0.07
N GLU A 23 5.99 4.66 -0.44
CA GLU A 23 6.28 4.06 -1.73
C GLU A 23 5.74 2.61 -1.76
N SER A 24 5.05 2.24 -2.83
CA SER A 24 4.52 0.89 -3.01
C SER A 24 5.62 -0.06 -3.50
N SER A 25 6.64 -0.27 -2.69
CA SER A 25 7.77 -1.16 -2.96
C SER A 25 8.01 -2.12 -1.78
N PRO A 26 8.42 -3.37 -2.04
CA PRO A 26 8.63 -4.37 -0.99
C PRO A 26 9.74 -3.94 -0.04
N ASP A 27 10.82 -3.33 -0.54
CA ASP A 27 11.94 -2.84 0.30
C ASP A 27 11.48 -1.84 1.37
N VAL A 28 10.60 -0.90 0.99
CA VAL A 28 10.08 0.12 1.90
C VAL A 28 9.11 -0.49 2.92
N PHE A 29 8.25 -1.41 2.49
CA PHE A 29 7.33 -2.11 3.40
C PHE A 29 8.06 -3.06 4.36
N ASN A 30 9.05 -3.80 3.88
CA ASN A 30 9.88 -4.70 4.68
C ASN A 30 10.65 -3.91 5.74
N GLN A 31 11.33 -2.83 5.34
CA GLN A 31 12.04 -1.97 6.28
C GLN A 31 11.09 -1.38 7.33
N PHE A 32 9.89 -0.97 6.93
CA PHE A 32 8.89 -0.44 7.85
C PHE A 32 8.41 -1.51 8.84
N MET A 33 8.12 -2.72 8.35
CA MET A 33 7.67 -3.86 9.15
C MET A 33 8.72 -4.30 10.18
N TRP A 34 9.99 -4.41 9.78
CA TRP A 34 11.08 -4.73 10.68
C TRP A 34 11.32 -3.61 11.70
N SER A 35 11.15 -2.35 11.30
CA SER A 35 11.20 -1.20 12.21
C SER A 35 10.08 -1.21 13.26
N LEU A 36 8.94 -1.85 12.97
CA LEU A 36 7.85 -2.09 13.93
C LEU A 36 8.12 -3.28 14.87
N GLY A 37 9.18 -4.06 14.62
CA GLY A 37 9.61 -5.16 15.47
C GLY A 37 9.13 -6.55 15.02
N VAL A 38 8.62 -6.69 13.79
CA VAL A 38 8.33 -8.01 13.24
C VAL A 38 9.64 -8.63 12.71
N PRO A 39 9.99 -9.87 13.10
CA PRO A 39 11.23 -10.50 12.64
C PRO A 39 11.16 -10.87 11.16
N GLU A 40 12.31 -10.78 10.48
CA GLU A 40 12.45 -11.05 9.04
C GLU A 40 12.05 -12.48 8.66
N ASP A 41 12.21 -13.42 9.59
CA ASP A 41 11.88 -14.84 9.39
C ASP A 41 10.38 -15.14 9.46
N GLU A 42 9.55 -14.23 9.98
CA GLU A 42 8.10 -14.45 10.12
C GLU A 42 7.31 -13.98 8.90
N ALA A 43 7.65 -12.83 8.33
CA ALA A 43 6.94 -12.28 7.18
C ALA A 43 7.75 -11.24 6.41
N GLU A 44 7.59 -11.30 5.09
CA GLU A 44 8.21 -10.42 4.11
C GLU A 44 7.18 -10.04 3.04
N PHE A 45 7.29 -8.83 2.50
CA PHE A 45 6.53 -8.34 1.37
C PHE A 45 7.27 -8.68 0.07
N HIS A 46 6.50 -9.19 -0.90
CA HIS A 46 6.96 -9.46 -2.26
C HIS A 46 6.05 -8.77 -3.27
N ASP A 47 6.63 -8.38 -4.38
CA ASP A 47 5.87 -7.81 -5.49
C ASP A 47 5.02 -8.88 -6.19
N VAL A 48 3.81 -8.49 -6.55
CA VAL A 48 2.89 -9.30 -7.34
C VAL A 48 2.87 -8.73 -8.76
N TYR A 49 3.45 -9.46 -9.70
CA TYR A 49 3.57 -9.01 -11.09
C TYR A 49 2.26 -9.10 -11.88
N GLY A 50 1.31 -9.92 -11.43
CA GLY A 50 0.03 -10.13 -12.10
C GLY A 50 -0.93 -10.98 -11.27
N LEU A 51 -2.19 -11.06 -11.72
CA LEU A 51 -3.23 -11.87 -11.09
C LEU A 51 -3.46 -13.21 -11.81
N ASP A 52 -2.64 -13.50 -12.81
CA ASP A 52 -2.63 -14.75 -13.58
C ASP A 52 -1.88 -15.85 -12.81
N GLU A 53 -2.23 -17.11 -13.06
CA GLU A 53 -1.71 -18.27 -12.32
C GLU A 53 -0.18 -18.36 -12.37
N ASP A 54 0.43 -18.17 -13.53
CA ASP A 54 1.89 -18.23 -13.69
C ASP A 54 2.63 -17.13 -12.89
N ALA A 55 2.01 -15.95 -12.76
CA ALA A 55 2.58 -14.84 -11.99
C ALA A 55 2.42 -15.05 -10.48
N LEU A 56 1.32 -15.68 -10.07
CA LEU A 56 1.03 -16.08 -8.69
C LEU A 56 2.00 -17.14 -8.16
N GLU A 57 2.46 -18.06 -9.02
CA GLU A 57 3.44 -19.10 -8.64
C GLU A 57 4.80 -18.53 -8.22
N MET A 58 5.12 -17.29 -8.63
CA MET A 58 6.34 -16.61 -8.20
C MET A 58 6.28 -16.04 -6.78
N VAL A 59 5.08 -15.94 -6.19
CA VAL A 59 4.89 -15.36 -4.85
C VAL A 59 5.01 -16.47 -3.80
N PRO A 60 5.88 -16.31 -2.78
CA PRO A 60 6.08 -17.32 -1.75
C PRO A 60 4.80 -17.54 -0.93
N GLN A 61 4.48 -18.81 -0.69
CA GLN A 61 3.34 -19.25 0.13
C GLN A 61 3.82 -19.62 1.55
N PRO A 62 3.03 -19.37 2.61
CA PRO A 62 1.65 -18.88 2.60
C PRO A 62 1.54 -17.34 2.56
N VAL A 63 0.59 -16.80 1.79
CA VAL A 63 0.33 -15.36 1.79
C VAL A 63 -0.72 -15.00 2.84
N VAL A 64 -0.40 -14.01 3.69
CA VAL A 64 -1.26 -13.61 4.82
C VAL A 64 -2.11 -12.39 4.49
N ALA A 65 -1.54 -11.44 3.74
CA ALA A 65 -2.20 -10.19 3.37
C ALA A 65 -1.70 -9.70 2.01
N VAL A 66 -2.49 -8.86 1.36
CA VAL A 66 -2.14 -8.26 0.07
C VAL A 66 -2.50 -6.78 0.13
N ILE A 67 -1.57 -5.93 -0.29
CA ILE A 67 -1.75 -4.48 -0.34
C ILE A 67 -1.93 -4.09 -1.81
N LEU A 68 -3.04 -3.42 -2.12
CA LEU A 68 -3.32 -2.89 -3.45
C LEU A 68 -3.41 -1.37 -3.39
N CYS A 69 -2.44 -0.70 -4.02
CA CYS A 69 -2.48 0.75 -4.20
C CYS A 69 -3.23 1.07 -5.50
N PHE A 70 -4.39 1.72 -5.40
CA PHE A 70 -5.19 2.14 -6.56
C PHE A 70 -5.40 3.66 -6.52
N PRO A 71 -5.50 4.32 -7.69
CA PRO A 71 -5.81 5.76 -7.74
C PRO A 71 -7.22 6.01 -7.21
N ASP A 72 -7.42 7.05 -6.40
CA ASP A 72 -8.77 7.42 -5.92
C ASP A 72 -9.69 7.71 -7.12
N PRO A 73 -10.73 6.90 -7.36
CA PRO A 73 -11.60 7.10 -8.50
C PRO A 73 -12.46 8.35 -8.27
N PRO A 74 -12.74 9.15 -9.32
CA PRO A 74 -13.89 10.04 -9.26
C PRO A 74 -15.16 9.21 -8.99
N GLN A 75 -16.11 9.74 -8.23
CA GLN A 75 -17.26 9.01 -7.67
C GLN A 75 -18.09 8.17 -8.67
N VAL A 76 -17.98 8.47 -9.96
CA VAL A 76 -18.61 7.74 -11.06
C VAL A 76 -18.00 6.35 -11.31
N HIS A 77 -16.76 6.09 -10.89
CA HIS A 77 -16.03 4.88 -11.25
C HIS A 77 -16.05 3.77 -10.17
N TYR A 78 -16.70 3.98 -9.01
CA TYR A 78 -16.78 2.98 -7.93
C TYR A 78 -17.34 1.62 -8.38
N THR A 79 -18.30 1.62 -9.31
CA THR A 79 -18.94 0.38 -9.80
C THR A 79 -17.99 -0.49 -10.63
N LEU A 80 -17.09 0.14 -11.39
CA LEU A 80 -16.09 -0.56 -12.20
C LEU A 80 -14.92 -1.04 -11.34
N MET A 81 -14.48 -0.25 -10.36
CA MET A 81 -13.49 -0.72 -9.39
C MET A 81 -13.96 -1.94 -8.62
N ARG A 82 -15.26 -2.01 -8.27
CA ARG A 82 -15.82 -3.20 -7.62
C ARG A 82 -15.66 -4.47 -8.46
N GLN A 83 -15.67 -4.39 -9.79
CA GLN A 83 -15.40 -5.54 -10.67
C GLN A 83 -13.92 -5.92 -10.69
N GLU A 84 -12.99 -4.97 -10.67
CA GLU A 84 -11.56 -5.28 -10.51
C GLU A 84 -11.26 -5.85 -9.12
N THR A 85 -11.96 -5.36 -8.10
CA THR A 85 -11.92 -5.91 -6.75
C THR A 85 -12.45 -7.35 -6.71
N PHE A 86 -13.33 -7.76 -7.62
CA PHE A 86 -13.74 -9.17 -7.75
C PHE A 86 -12.60 -10.05 -8.28
N GLY A 87 -11.81 -9.55 -9.24
CA GLY A 87 -10.58 -10.20 -9.69
C GLY A 87 -9.58 -10.36 -8.54
N PHE A 88 -9.38 -9.28 -7.79
CA PHE A 88 -8.58 -9.30 -6.57
C PHE A 88 -9.12 -10.28 -5.51
N ALA A 89 -10.41 -10.27 -5.22
CA ALA A 89 -11.02 -11.22 -4.27
C ALA A 89 -10.88 -12.69 -4.72
N ARG A 90 -10.78 -12.94 -6.03
CA ARG A 90 -10.47 -14.26 -6.57
C ARG A 90 -9.00 -14.62 -6.36
N PHE A 91 -8.09 -13.71 -6.70
CA PHE A 91 -6.64 -13.83 -6.46
C PHE A 91 -6.36 -14.17 -4.99
N CYS A 92 -7.00 -13.44 -4.09
CA CYS A 92 -6.90 -13.61 -2.66
C CYS A 92 -7.37 -14.99 -2.16
N ARG A 93 -8.46 -15.52 -2.75
CA ARG A 93 -8.91 -16.89 -2.46
C ARG A 93 -7.94 -17.95 -2.97
N HIS A 94 -7.29 -17.72 -4.11
CA HIS A 94 -6.28 -18.64 -4.64
C HIS A 94 -5.09 -18.76 -3.69
N LEU A 95 -4.72 -17.64 -3.07
CA LEU A 95 -3.68 -17.55 -2.04
C LEU A 95 -4.11 -18.06 -0.65
N GLY A 96 -5.31 -18.62 -0.51
CA GLY A 96 -5.82 -19.16 0.75
C GLY A 96 -6.27 -18.11 1.76
N ILE A 97 -6.38 -16.84 1.36
CA ILE A 97 -6.82 -15.74 2.25
C ILE A 97 -8.35 -15.67 2.20
N ASN A 98 -8.99 -16.12 3.28
CA ASN A 98 -10.44 -16.35 3.33
C ASN A 98 -11.25 -15.23 4.01
N SER A 99 -10.59 -14.26 4.66
CA SER A 99 -11.25 -13.16 5.38
C SER A 99 -10.79 -11.82 4.82
N TRP A 100 -11.66 -11.21 4.03
CA TRP A 100 -11.52 -9.85 3.51
C TRP A 100 -12.71 -9.06 4.06
N THR A 101 -12.51 -8.39 5.19
CA THR A 101 -13.48 -7.46 5.78
C THR A 101 -12.82 -6.14 6.06
#